data_AF-A0A7W9X1T0-F1
#
_entry.id   AF-A0A7W9X1T0-F1
#
_cell.length_a   1.000
_cell.length_b   1.000
_cell.length_c   1.000
_cell.angle_alpha   90.00
_cell.angle_beta   90.00
_cell.angle_gamma   90.00
#
_symmetry.space_group_name_H-M   'P 1'
#
loop_
_entity.id
_entity.type
_entity.pdbx_description
1 polymer ?
#
loop_
_entity_poly.entity_id
_entity_poly.type
_entity_poly.pdbx_seq_one_letter_code
_entity_poly.pdbx_strand_id
1 'polypeptide(L)'
;MSIPRPVIVRAALLATLLACAPLVGQAKDKDKDKEARPTHRFAVVGNDARADSDDRLKQALADSSEKSVSFVVLTGIKGENESCGDKLYLQRRDLFEHAKRPVIVSLSGSDWTGCRNSAKRTNAIERLNRLRELLYGEPESLGATKIHLTQLSASPRFRSYAENAHWKVDKVLYATINLPAANNHFLPAAGRNSEYEDRAVANRFWLNRLFAMARSDKAQALVLFSEGAVRPFHLDQPAGLRGLLRRAPVERDGFEAARRQIQAQAVKFDGKVLLVDSDAPGGHKPQIAWKGNLGQLSVGTKAVEVNVMLGKNAAFTVVDAKQ
;
A
#
# COMPACT_ATOMS: atom_id res chain seq x y z
N MET A 1 -81.09 47.94 24.27
CA MET A 1 -80.33 49.21 24.29
C MET A 1 -80.11 49.61 25.74
N SER A 2 -78.84 49.72 26.13
CA SER A 2 -78.27 50.46 27.29
C SER A 2 -77.14 49.66 27.95
N ILE A 3 -75.92 50.10 27.65
CA ILE A 3 -74.65 49.77 28.34
C ILE A 3 -74.43 50.88 29.38
N PRO A 4 -74.00 50.57 30.62
CA PRO A 4 -72.60 50.82 31.05
C PRO A 4 -72.13 49.81 32.12
N ARG A 5 -70.86 49.63 32.55
CA ARG A 5 -69.48 50.04 32.23
C ARG A 5 -68.59 49.11 33.12
N PRO A 6 -67.31 48.84 32.78
CA PRO A 6 -66.48 47.89 33.52
C PRO A 6 -65.72 48.54 34.68
N VAL A 7 -65.54 47.79 35.78
CA VAL A 7 -64.66 48.16 36.90
C VAL A 7 -63.30 47.48 36.73
N ILE A 8 -62.25 48.29 36.65
CA ILE A 8 -60.85 47.87 36.61
C ILE A 8 -60.37 47.73 38.07
N VAL A 9 -59.98 46.53 38.48
CA VAL A 9 -59.26 46.31 39.75
C VAL A 9 -57.80 45.99 39.42
N ARG A 10 -56.92 46.94 39.75
CA ARG A 10 -55.47 46.77 39.72
C ARG A 10 -55.04 45.99 40.97
N ALA A 11 -54.56 44.76 40.79
CA ALA A 11 -53.86 44.03 41.84
C ALA A 11 -52.36 44.38 41.78
N ALA A 12 -51.86 45.01 42.84
CA ALA A 12 -50.45 45.18 43.11
C ALA A 12 -49.89 43.88 43.70
N LEU A 13 -48.79 43.36 43.16
CA LEU A 13 -48.05 42.25 43.75
C LEU A 13 -46.59 42.65 43.95
N LEU A 14 -46.19 42.57 45.22
CA LEU A 14 -44.88 42.82 45.80
C LEU A 14 -43.80 41.97 45.12
N ALA A 15 -42.67 42.62 44.83
CA ALA A 15 -41.42 41.98 44.46
C ALA A 15 -40.67 41.48 45.71
N THR A 16 -40.45 40.18 45.82
CA THR A 16 -39.45 39.56 46.71
C THR A 16 -38.24 39.13 45.89
N LEU A 17 -37.14 39.85 46.07
CA LEU A 17 -35.81 39.53 45.53
C LEU A 17 -35.23 38.30 46.26
N LEU A 18 -35.22 37.14 45.60
CA LEU A 18 -34.29 36.06 45.92
C LEU A 18 -33.14 36.09 44.91
N ALA A 19 -31.97 36.53 45.37
CA ALA A 19 -30.72 36.43 44.64
C ALA A 19 -30.20 34.97 44.68
N CYS A 20 -30.51 34.19 43.65
CA CYS A 20 -29.75 32.98 43.33
C CYS A 20 -28.66 33.36 42.33
N ALA A 21 -27.42 33.40 42.79
CA ALA A 21 -26.24 33.52 41.95
C ALA A 21 -26.22 32.43 40.87
N PRO A 22 -25.90 32.73 39.61
CA PRO A 22 -25.61 31.67 38.65
C PRO A 22 -24.29 31.04 39.07
N LEU A 23 -24.33 29.76 39.46
CA LEU A 23 -23.15 28.90 39.35
C LEU A 23 -22.78 28.91 37.87
N VAL A 24 -21.80 29.75 37.52
CA VAL A 24 -21.02 29.60 36.30
C VAL A 24 -20.27 28.29 36.48
N GLY A 25 -20.92 27.19 36.12
CA GLY A 25 -20.26 25.95 35.83
C GLY A 25 -19.36 26.23 34.65
N GLN A 26 -18.10 26.55 34.93
CA GLN A 26 -17.05 26.38 33.94
C GLN A 26 -16.99 24.90 33.62
N ALA A 27 -17.75 24.50 32.61
CA ALA A 27 -17.45 23.32 31.82
C ALA A 27 -16.03 23.55 31.28
N LYS A 28 -15.04 23.09 32.06
CA LYS A 28 -13.70 22.87 31.54
C LYS A 28 -13.90 21.94 30.37
N ASP A 29 -13.74 22.50 29.19
CA ASP A 29 -13.65 21.80 27.92
C ASP A 29 -12.49 20.80 28.07
N LYS A 30 -12.83 19.59 28.52
CA LYS A 30 -11.94 18.44 28.56
C LYS A 30 -12.03 17.75 27.20
N ASP A 31 -11.88 18.51 26.12
CA ASP A 31 -11.47 17.95 24.85
C ASP A 31 -9.94 17.80 24.89
N LYS A 32 -9.49 16.95 25.81
CA LYS A 32 -8.15 16.37 25.75
C LYS A 32 -8.20 15.36 24.62
N ASP A 33 -7.55 15.71 23.50
CA ASP A 33 -6.98 14.81 22.50
C ASP A 33 -7.51 13.37 22.58
N LYS A 34 -8.73 13.14 22.08
CA LYS A 34 -9.04 11.81 21.58
C LYS A 34 -8.15 11.64 20.36
N GLU A 35 -7.02 10.96 20.53
CA GLU A 35 -6.21 10.46 19.42
C GLU A 35 -7.18 9.92 18.37
N ALA A 36 -7.25 10.59 17.22
CA ALA A 36 -8.16 10.25 16.16
C ALA A 36 -7.87 8.80 15.77
N ARG A 37 -8.84 7.90 16.02
CA ARG A 37 -8.66 6.48 15.69
C ARG A 37 -8.46 6.35 14.19
N PRO A 38 -7.51 5.50 13.73
CA PRO A 38 -7.34 5.26 12.31
C PRO A 38 -8.65 4.75 11.71
N THR A 39 -8.95 5.19 10.49
CA THR A 39 -10.11 4.69 9.73
C THR A 39 -9.97 3.20 9.50
N HIS A 40 -8.78 2.79 9.09
CA HIS A 40 -8.37 1.39 9.03
C HIS A 40 -6.84 1.28 9.04
N ARG A 41 -6.33 0.05 9.10
CA ARG A 41 -4.91 -0.26 9.10
C ARG A 41 -4.61 -1.37 8.09
N PHE A 42 -3.45 -1.32 7.46
CA PHE A 42 -2.93 -2.45 6.68
C PHE A 42 -1.51 -2.79 7.12
N ALA A 43 -1.12 -4.05 6.94
CA ALA A 43 0.23 -4.51 7.22
C ALA A 43 0.99 -4.78 5.91
N VAL A 44 2.30 -4.62 5.96
CA VAL A 44 3.22 -4.90 4.86
C VAL A 44 4.40 -5.69 5.40
N VAL A 45 4.68 -6.82 4.77
CA VAL A 45 5.84 -7.65 5.08
C VAL A 45 6.82 -7.57 3.92
N GLY A 46 7.98 -6.98 4.21
CA GLY A 46 9.12 -6.89 3.31
C GLY A 46 9.66 -8.26 2.90
N ASN A 47 10.05 -8.42 1.63
CA ASN A 47 10.75 -9.60 1.16
C ASN A 47 12.05 -9.78 1.93
N ASP A 48 12.32 -10.98 2.44
CA ASP A 48 13.59 -11.29 3.11
C ASP A 48 14.54 -11.99 2.15
N ALA A 49 15.71 -11.39 1.92
CA ALA A 49 16.77 -12.04 1.17
C ALA A 49 17.50 -13.13 1.98
N ARG A 50 17.28 -13.24 3.30
CA ARG A 50 17.96 -14.17 4.21
C ARG A 50 17.13 -15.44 4.43
N ALA A 51 17.83 -16.57 4.55
CA ALA A 51 17.32 -17.93 4.31
C ALA A 51 16.60 -18.60 5.50
N ASP A 52 15.92 -17.86 6.37
CA ASP A 52 15.14 -18.37 7.51
C ASP A 52 13.67 -17.89 7.50
N SER A 53 13.09 -17.83 6.30
CA SER A 53 11.87 -17.07 6.01
C SER A 53 10.57 -17.66 6.57
N ASP A 54 10.48 -18.96 6.87
CA ASP A 54 9.24 -19.60 7.34
C ASP A 54 8.70 -19.03 8.64
N ASP A 55 9.51 -19.09 9.71
CA ASP A 55 9.06 -18.73 11.05
C ASP A 55 8.88 -17.23 11.19
N ARG A 56 9.72 -16.47 10.50
CA ARG A 56 9.56 -15.03 10.35
C ARG A 56 8.26 -14.66 9.64
N LEU A 57 7.91 -15.36 8.58
CA LEU A 57 6.68 -15.11 7.82
C LEU A 57 5.45 -15.53 8.61
N LYS A 58 5.51 -16.67 9.31
CA LYS A 58 4.48 -17.08 10.28
C LYS A 58 4.28 -16.03 11.35
N GLN A 59 5.37 -15.55 11.95
CA GLN A 59 5.34 -14.53 12.99
C GLN A 59 4.74 -13.23 12.46
N ALA A 60 5.18 -12.73 11.31
CA ALA A 60 4.63 -11.52 10.71
C ALA A 60 3.12 -11.63 10.41
N LEU A 61 2.66 -12.81 9.95
CA LEU A 61 1.23 -13.09 9.74
C LEU A 61 0.45 -13.18 11.06
N ALA A 62 1.07 -13.72 12.11
CA ALA A 62 0.49 -13.78 13.45
C ALA A 62 0.38 -12.38 14.09
N ASP A 63 1.43 -11.57 14.00
CA ASP A 63 1.50 -10.21 14.52
C ASP A 63 0.47 -9.31 13.82
N SER A 64 0.31 -9.49 12.51
CA SER A 64 -0.68 -8.78 11.71
C SER A 64 -2.10 -9.33 11.83
N SER A 65 -2.36 -10.26 12.77
CA SER A 65 -3.67 -10.90 12.92
C SER A 65 -4.68 -10.11 13.76
N GLU A 66 -4.29 -8.95 14.30
CA GLU A 66 -5.19 -8.05 15.05
C GLU A 66 -6.45 -7.68 14.23
N LYS A 67 -7.59 -7.49 14.91
CA LYS A 67 -8.87 -7.11 14.26
C LYS A 67 -8.85 -5.75 13.57
N SER A 68 -7.92 -4.88 13.95
CA SER A 68 -7.70 -3.56 13.36
C SER A 68 -7.04 -3.62 11.99
N VAL A 69 -6.30 -4.70 11.66
CA VAL A 69 -5.63 -4.86 10.37
C VAL A 69 -6.61 -5.41 9.34
N SER A 70 -6.88 -4.63 8.30
CA SER A 70 -7.83 -4.98 7.24
C SER A 70 -7.28 -6.03 6.28
N PHE A 71 -5.98 -6.00 5.99
CA PHE A 71 -5.28 -6.94 5.11
C PHE A 71 -3.76 -6.83 5.31
N VAL A 72 -3.04 -7.85 4.83
CA VAL A 72 -1.58 -7.95 4.83
C VAL A 72 -1.09 -8.03 3.39
N VAL A 73 -0.07 -7.24 3.04
CA VAL A 73 0.62 -7.34 1.75
C VAL A 73 2.01 -7.93 1.95
N LEU A 74 2.29 -9.04 1.28
CA LEU A 74 3.63 -9.61 1.20
C LEU A 74 4.29 -9.08 -0.06
N THR A 75 5.54 -8.61 0.04
CA THR A 75 6.30 -8.09 -1.11
C THR A 75 7.30 -9.10 -1.67
N GLY A 76 7.03 -10.38 -1.42
CA GLY A 76 7.81 -11.55 -1.83
C GLY A 76 7.39 -12.76 -0.99
N ILE A 77 7.64 -13.98 -1.47
CA ILE A 77 7.27 -15.21 -0.75
C ILE A 77 8.47 -16.09 -0.39
N LYS A 78 9.64 -15.80 -0.96
CA LYS A 78 10.89 -16.50 -0.65
C LYS A 78 12.11 -15.60 -0.86
N GLY A 79 13.20 -15.91 -0.18
CA GLY A 79 14.51 -15.30 -0.39
C GLY A 79 15.22 -15.77 -1.66
N GLU A 80 16.34 -15.14 -1.96
CA GLU A 80 17.13 -15.37 -3.18
C GLU A 80 17.73 -16.78 -3.24
N ASN A 81 18.17 -17.30 -2.10
CA ASN A 81 18.82 -18.61 -2.00
C ASN A 81 17.83 -19.77 -1.77
N GLU A 82 16.54 -19.47 -1.62
CA GLU A 82 15.51 -20.50 -1.46
C GLU A 82 15.12 -21.13 -2.79
N SER A 83 14.76 -22.42 -2.73
CA SER A 83 14.36 -23.21 -3.89
C SER A 83 13.19 -22.60 -4.65
N CYS A 84 13.28 -22.55 -5.98
CA CYS A 84 12.15 -22.21 -6.85
C CYS A 84 11.25 -23.43 -7.18
N GLY A 85 11.37 -24.50 -6.41
CA GLY A 85 10.59 -25.73 -6.60
C GLY A 85 9.16 -25.62 -6.09
N ASP A 86 8.24 -26.35 -6.75
CA ASP A 86 6.81 -26.36 -6.42
C ASP A 86 6.52 -26.68 -4.95
N LYS A 87 7.34 -27.52 -4.32
CA LYS A 87 7.21 -27.85 -2.89
C LYS A 87 7.22 -26.59 -2.02
N LEU A 88 8.16 -25.67 -2.26
CA LEU A 88 8.25 -24.43 -1.47
C LEU A 88 7.07 -23.50 -1.78
N TYR A 89 6.73 -23.31 -3.06
CA TYR A 89 5.60 -22.44 -3.43
C TYR A 89 4.27 -22.95 -2.86
N LEU A 90 4.03 -24.25 -2.87
CA LEU A 90 2.84 -24.86 -2.28
C LEU A 90 2.83 -24.69 -0.76
N GLN A 91 3.97 -24.91 -0.09
CA GLN A 91 4.10 -24.66 1.36
C GLN A 91 3.83 -23.20 1.73
N ARG A 92 4.33 -22.25 0.93
CA ARG A 92 4.09 -20.81 1.13
C ARG A 92 2.62 -20.45 0.92
N ARG A 93 2.03 -20.94 -0.17
CA ARG A 93 0.59 -20.76 -0.45
C ARG A 93 -0.26 -21.29 0.71
N ASP A 94 0.02 -22.51 1.18
CA ASP A 94 -0.71 -23.13 2.28
C ASP A 94 -0.61 -22.31 3.57
N LEU A 95 0.59 -21.80 3.89
CA LEU A 95 0.78 -20.87 5.01
C LEU A 95 -0.10 -19.61 4.87
N PHE A 96 -0.20 -19.03 3.68
CA PHE A 96 -1.00 -17.83 3.43
C PHE A 96 -2.50 -18.08 3.50
N GLU A 97 -2.96 -19.23 3.01
CA GLU A 97 -4.38 -19.62 3.08
C GLU A 97 -4.86 -19.81 4.53
N HIS A 98 -3.97 -20.22 5.44
CA HIS A 98 -4.27 -20.34 6.87
C HIS A 98 -4.15 -19.01 7.64
N ALA A 99 -3.69 -17.93 7.02
CA ALA A 99 -3.61 -16.63 7.68
C ALA A 99 -5.02 -16.13 8.07
N LYS A 100 -5.15 -15.54 9.27
CA LYS A 100 -6.46 -15.06 9.77
C LYS A 100 -6.99 -13.85 8.99
N ARG A 101 -6.10 -13.08 8.35
CA ARG A 101 -6.42 -11.87 7.60
C ARG A 101 -6.27 -12.10 6.10
N PRO A 102 -6.94 -11.28 5.26
CA PRO A 102 -6.67 -11.26 3.83
C PRO A 102 -5.19 -11.04 3.56
N VAL A 103 -4.58 -11.93 2.77
CA VAL A 103 -3.18 -11.84 2.35
C VAL A 103 -3.13 -11.60 0.85
N ILE A 104 -2.44 -10.52 0.45
CA ILE A 104 -2.17 -10.17 -0.93
C ILE A 104 -0.67 -10.30 -1.18
N VAL A 105 -0.29 -10.99 -2.25
CA VAL A 105 1.11 -11.15 -2.63
C VAL A 105 1.43 -10.20 -3.78
N SER A 106 2.41 -9.32 -3.59
CA SER A 106 3.12 -8.61 -4.65
C SER A 106 4.40 -9.38 -4.94
N LEU A 107 4.50 -9.99 -6.12
CA LEU A 107 5.66 -10.81 -6.48
C LEU A 107 6.97 -10.02 -6.43
N SER A 108 8.00 -10.73 -6.01
CA SER A 108 9.40 -10.27 -5.95
C SER A 108 10.25 -10.92 -7.04
N GLY A 109 11.44 -10.37 -7.27
CA GLY A 109 12.45 -10.89 -8.16
C GLY A 109 13.00 -12.21 -7.66
N SER A 110 13.17 -12.39 -6.35
CA SER A 110 13.58 -13.68 -5.78
C SER A 110 12.54 -14.77 -6.07
N ASP A 111 11.25 -14.44 -6.12
CA ASP A 111 10.19 -15.43 -6.38
C ASP A 111 10.31 -16.08 -7.76
N TRP A 112 10.74 -15.36 -8.81
CA TRP A 112 10.75 -15.89 -10.18
C TRP A 112 11.97 -15.47 -11.01
N THR A 113 12.36 -14.20 -11.01
CA THR A 113 13.45 -13.69 -11.87
C THR A 113 14.80 -14.36 -11.62
N GLY A 114 15.11 -14.61 -10.35
CA GLY A 114 16.35 -15.22 -9.90
C GLY A 114 16.42 -16.74 -10.14
N CYS A 115 15.30 -17.36 -10.50
CA CYS A 115 15.22 -18.81 -10.57
C CYS A 115 16.07 -19.41 -11.70
N ARG A 116 16.76 -20.50 -11.35
CA ARG A 116 17.59 -21.29 -12.25
C ARG A 116 17.24 -22.77 -12.10
N ASN A 117 17.31 -23.51 -13.20
CA ASN A 117 17.16 -24.96 -13.18
C ASN A 117 18.47 -25.68 -12.79
N SER A 118 18.44 -27.01 -12.71
CA SER A 118 19.61 -27.84 -12.37
C SER A 118 20.80 -27.65 -13.32
N ALA A 119 20.54 -27.27 -14.58
CA ALA A 119 21.56 -26.92 -15.57
C ALA A 119 22.00 -25.45 -15.51
N LYS A 120 21.65 -24.71 -14.45
CA LYS A 120 21.94 -23.28 -14.23
C LYS A 120 21.35 -22.33 -15.28
N ARG A 121 20.40 -22.80 -16.10
CA ARG A 121 19.67 -21.96 -17.07
C ARG A 121 18.49 -21.27 -16.39
N THR A 122 18.13 -20.08 -16.85
CA THR A 122 16.93 -19.38 -16.36
C THR A 122 15.66 -20.17 -16.69
N ASN A 123 14.77 -20.28 -15.71
CA ASN A 123 13.40 -20.76 -15.86
C ASN A 123 12.39 -19.73 -15.33
N ALA A 124 12.78 -18.45 -15.31
CA ALA A 124 12.02 -17.37 -14.68
C ALA A 124 10.57 -17.26 -15.17
N ILE A 125 10.33 -17.31 -16.49
CA ILE A 125 8.97 -17.20 -17.06
C ILE A 125 8.09 -18.37 -16.67
N GLU A 126 8.66 -19.57 -16.68
CA GLU A 126 7.97 -20.80 -16.30
C GLU A 126 7.58 -20.75 -14.82
N ARG A 127 8.50 -20.29 -13.95
CA ARG A 127 8.21 -20.05 -12.52
C ARG A 127 7.19 -18.94 -12.29
N LEU A 128 7.24 -17.85 -13.05
CA LEU A 128 6.25 -16.76 -12.97
C LEU A 128 4.85 -17.25 -13.33
N ASN A 129 4.71 -18.04 -14.39
CA ASN A 129 3.43 -18.64 -14.76
C ASN A 129 2.94 -19.61 -13.69
N ARG A 130 3.83 -20.39 -13.09
CA ARG A 130 3.48 -21.27 -11.97
C ARG A 130 2.95 -20.50 -10.76
N LEU A 131 3.57 -19.39 -10.41
CA LEU A 131 3.09 -18.51 -9.33
C LEU A 131 1.73 -17.89 -9.65
N ARG A 132 1.49 -17.51 -10.91
CA ARG A 132 0.18 -17.02 -11.39
C ARG A 132 -0.93 -18.04 -11.16
N GLU A 133 -0.70 -19.30 -11.50
CA GLU A 133 -1.64 -20.38 -11.25
C GLU A 133 -1.91 -20.61 -9.75
N LEU A 134 -0.85 -20.59 -8.94
CA LEU A 134 -0.94 -20.94 -7.53
C LEU A 134 -1.55 -19.83 -6.65
N LEU A 135 -1.21 -18.57 -6.92
CA LEU A 135 -1.53 -17.45 -6.04
C LEU A 135 -2.63 -16.54 -6.58
N TYR A 136 -2.93 -16.60 -7.89
CA TYR A 136 -3.80 -15.64 -8.56
C TYR A 136 -4.88 -16.30 -9.44
N GLY A 137 -5.14 -17.60 -9.24
CA GLY A 137 -6.15 -18.34 -10.00
C GLY A 137 -7.57 -17.82 -9.81
N GLU A 138 -7.86 -17.26 -8.63
CA GLU A 138 -9.16 -16.67 -8.30
C GLU A 138 -9.04 -15.14 -8.11
N PRO A 139 -10.09 -14.36 -8.42
CA PRO A 139 -10.12 -12.91 -8.22
C PRO A 139 -10.37 -12.55 -6.74
N GLU A 140 -9.67 -13.19 -5.82
CA GLU A 140 -9.77 -13.01 -4.38
C GLU A 140 -8.38 -13.09 -3.74
N SER A 141 -8.23 -12.50 -2.54
CA SER A 141 -7.02 -12.65 -1.75
C SER A 141 -6.89 -14.06 -1.17
N LEU A 142 -5.69 -14.39 -0.67
CA LEU A 142 -5.47 -15.58 0.14
C LEU A 142 -5.93 -15.32 1.58
N GLY A 143 -6.00 -16.38 2.38
CA GLY A 143 -6.30 -16.32 3.82
C GLY A 143 -7.71 -16.79 4.16
N ALA A 144 -7.94 -17.04 5.45
CA ALA A 144 -9.20 -17.53 5.97
C ALA A 144 -10.35 -16.52 5.78
N THR A 145 -10.02 -15.22 5.80
CA THR A 145 -10.92 -14.14 5.36
C THR A 145 -10.39 -13.59 4.05
N LYS A 146 -11.24 -13.55 3.02
CA LYS A 146 -10.87 -13.10 1.68
C LYS A 146 -11.48 -11.76 1.34
N ILE A 147 -10.79 -10.97 0.53
CA ILE A 147 -11.33 -9.80 -0.14
C ILE A 147 -11.33 -10.02 -1.65
N HIS A 148 -12.32 -9.44 -2.33
CA HIS A 148 -12.36 -9.46 -3.79
C HIS A 148 -11.25 -8.60 -4.38
N LEU A 149 -10.57 -9.13 -5.38
CA LEU A 149 -9.50 -8.47 -6.13
C LEU A 149 -9.90 -8.35 -7.60
N THR A 150 -9.77 -7.15 -8.16
CA THR A 150 -9.85 -6.97 -9.61
C THR A 150 -8.44 -7.06 -10.19
N GLN A 151 -8.19 -8.12 -10.95
CA GLN A 151 -6.90 -8.37 -11.59
C GLN A 151 -6.83 -7.75 -13.00
N LEU A 152 -5.64 -7.37 -13.45
CA LEU A 152 -5.41 -6.90 -14.82
C LEU A 152 -5.70 -8.01 -15.85
N SER A 153 -5.56 -9.27 -15.47
CA SER A 153 -5.94 -10.45 -16.28
C SER A 153 -7.40 -10.46 -16.73
N ALA A 154 -8.29 -9.74 -16.03
CA ALA A 154 -9.68 -9.54 -16.47
C ALA A 154 -9.78 -8.73 -17.78
N SER A 155 -8.73 -8.00 -18.16
CA SER A 155 -8.62 -7.39 -19.49
C SER A 155 -8.22 -8.44 -20.53
N PRO A 156 -9.00 -8.63 -21.61
CA PRO A 156 -8.65 -9.61 -22.66
C PRO A 156 -7.27 -9.40 -23.28
N ARG A 157 -6.75 -8.16 -23.27
CA ARG A 157 -5.43 -7.79 -23.78
C ARG A 157 -4.28 -8.24 -22.87
N PHE A 158 -4.54 -8.44 -21.58
CA PHE A 158 -3.52 -8.65 -20.56
C PHE A 158 -3.81 -9.88 -19.68
N ARG A 159 -4.42 -10.93 -20.25
CA ARG A 159 -4.78 -12.18 -19.54
C ARG A 159 -3.64 -12.80 -18.74
N SER A 160 -2.39 -12.62 -19.18
CA SER A 160 -1.22 -13.17 -18.51
C SER A 160 -0.72 -12.36 -17.31
N TYR A 161 -1.39 -11.28 -16.87
CA TYR A 161 -0.90 -10.39 -15.80
C TYR A 161 -1.83 -10.40 -14.57
N ALA A 162 -2.06 -11.58 -14.00
CA ALA A 162 -2.95 -11.76 -12.85
C ALA A 162 -2.38 -11.17 -11.54
N GLU A 163 -1.05 -11.06 -11.44
CA GLU A 163 -0.35 -10.54 -10.27
C GLU A 163 -0.54 -9.03 -10.06
N ASN A 164 -0.97 -8.31 -11.10
CA ASN A 164 -1.36 -6.90 -11.02
C ASN A 164 -2.84 -6.84 -10.64
N ALA A 165 -3.14 -6.54 -9.38
CA ALA A 165 -4.50 -6.53 -8.86
C ALA A 165 -4.78 -5.28 -8.04
N HIS A 166 -6.05 -4.85 -8.00
CA HIS A 166 -6.48 -3.74 -7.15
C HIS A 166 -7.69 -4.11 -6.31
N TRP A 167 -7.83 -3.42 -5.18
CA TRP A 167 -8.96 -3.52 -4.27
C TRP A 167 -9.18 -2.17 -3.58
N LYS A 168 -10.33 -2.02 -2.93
CA LYS A 168 -10.68 -0.80 -2.21
C LYS A 168 -10.94 -1.12 -0.75
N VAL A 169 -10.44 -0.24 0.12
CA VAL A 169 -10.86 -0.18 1.53
C VAL A 169 -11.22 1.28 1.79
N ASP A 170 -12.47 1.51 2.19
CA ASP A 170 -13.05 2.84 2.34
C ASP A 170 -12.83 3.71 1.09
N LYS A 171 -12.24 4.91 1.23
CA LYS A 171 -11.94 5.83 0.13
C LYS A 171 -10.50 5.70 -0.39
N VAL A 172 -9.87 4.54 -0.22
CA VAL A 172 -8.51 4.30 -0.70
C VAL A 172 -8.48 3.14 -1.68
N LEU A 173 -7.85 3.39 -2.84
CA LEU A 173 -7.56 2.36 -3.83
C LEU A 173 -6.16 1.78 -3.53
N TYR A 174 -6.07 0.46 -3.44
CA TYR A 174 -4.82 -0.27 -3.25
C TYR A 174 -4.55 -1.09 -4.50
N ALA A 175 -3.28 -1.21 -4.90
CA ALA A 175 -2.92 -2.08 -6.00
C ALA A 175 -1.51 -2.64 -5.90
N THR A 176 -1.32 -3.85 -6.39
CA THR A 176 -0.01 -4.41 -6.68
C THR A 176 0.43 -4.03 -8.09
N ILE A 177 1.74 -3.88 -8.26
CA ILE A 177 2.36 -3.72 -9.57
C ILE A 177 3.65 -4.55 -9.63
N ASN A 178 3.73 -5.44 -10.63
CA ASN A 178 4.89 -6.30 -10.83
C ASN A 178 6.09 -5.49 -11.34
N LEU A 179 6.88 -5.00 -10.40
CA LEU A 179 8.15 -4.30 -10.59
C LEU A 179 9.19 -4.95 -9.68
N PRO A 180 9.79 -6.08 -10.10
CA PRO A 180 10.76 -6.79 -9.27
C PRO A 180 12.05 -5.97 -9.09
N ALA A 181 12.69 -6.09 -7.93
CA ALA A 181 14.07 -5.68 -7.74
C ALA A 181 15.03 -6.62 -8.52
N ALA A 182 16.30 -6.27 -8.76
CA ALA A 182 16.98 -5.01 -8.49
C ALA A 182 16.59 -3.90 -9.48
N ASN A 183 16.76 -4.11 -10.79
CA ASN A 183 16.53 -3.10 -11.83
C ASN A 183 15.32 -3.44 -12.71
N ASN A 184 14.17 -3.79 -12.11
CA ASN A 184 12.95 -4.13 -12.83
C ASN A 184 13.09 -5.30 -13.81
N HIS A 185 14.04 -6.21 -13.57
CA HIS A 185 14.48 -7.26 -14.52
C HIS A 185 14.92 -6.73 -15.90
N PHE A 186 15.41 -5.50 -15.98
CA PHE A 186 15.99 -4.97 -17.20
C PHE A 186 17.35 -5.65 -17.49
N LEU A 187 17.50 -6.32 -18.63
CA LEU A 187 18.77 -6.95 -19.01
C LEU A 187 19.54 -6.06 -20.00
N PRO A 188 20.80 -5.71 -19.72
CA PRO A 188 21.66 -5.00 -20.67
C PRO A 188 22.23 -5.98 -21.69
N ALA A 189 21.38 -6.59 -22.52
CA ALA A 189 21.79 -7.51 -23.59
C ALA A 189 21.52 -6.89 -24.97
N ALA A 190 22.34 -7.23 -25.97
CA ALA A 190 22.16 -6.84 -27.36
C ALA A 190 20.97 -7.55 -28.06
N GLY A 191 20.03 -8.11 -27.29
CA GLY A 191 18.84 -8.84 -27.75
C GLY A 191 17.54 -8.25 -27.22
N ARG A 192 16.40 -8.92 -27.48
CA ARG A 192 15.08 -8.45 -27.07
C ARG A 192 14.81 -8.70 -25.59
N ASN A 193 14.54 -7.63 -24.84
CA ASN A 193 14.04 -7.66 -23.46
C ASN A 193 12.54 -7.93 -23.45
N SER A 194 12.07 -8.96 -24.16
CA SER A 194 10.65 -9.12 -24.48
C SER A 194 9.75 -9.20 -23.25
N GLU A 195 10.18 -9.90 -22.19
CA GLU A 195 9.45 -9.94 -20.91
C GLU A 195 9.28 -8.53 -20.34
N TYR A 196 10.39 -7.80 -20.17
CA TYR A 196 10.39 -6.45 -19.60
C TYR A 196 9.57 -5.49 -20.45
N GLU A 197 9.71 -5.54 -21.77
CA GLU A 197 9.00 -4.68 -22.73
C GLU A 197 7.49 -4.94 -22.68
N ASP A 198 7.06 -6.20 -22.72
CA ASP A 198 5.65 -6.58 -22.66
C ASP A 198 5.04 -6.22 -21.30
N ARG A 199 5.76 -6.49 -20.21
CA ARG A 199 5.34 -6.11 -18.86
C ARG A 199 5.29 -4.60 -18.68
N ALA A 200 6.22 -3.84 -19.27
CA ALA A 200 6.17 -2.39 -19.25
C ALA A 200 4.93 -1.84 -19.98
N VAL A 201 4.48 -2.48 -21.08
CA VAL A 201 3.23 -2.13 -21.75
C VAL A 201 2.03 -2.43 -20.85
N ALA A 202 2.00 -3.60 -20.20
CA ALA A 202 0.93 -4.00 -19.28
C ALA A 202 0.86 -3.07 -18.06
N ASN A 203 1.99 -2.80 -17.41
CA ASN A 203 2.10 -1.90 -16.27
C ASN A 203 1.71 -0.46 -16.64
N ARG A 204 2.07 0.01 -17.85
CA ARG A 204 1.62 1.32 -18.33
C ARG A 204 0.11 1.40 -18.46
N PHE A 205 -0.52 0.39 -19.05
CA PHE A 205 -1.98 0.33 -19.14
C PHE A 205 -2.61 0.28 -17.73
N TRP A 206 -2.04 -0.53 -16.84
CA TRP A 206 -2.51 -0.71 -15.48
C TRP A 206 -2.49 0.60 -14.69
N LEU A 207 -1.36 1.31 -14.66
CA LEU A 207 -1.25 2.60 -13.99
C LEU A 207 -2.26 3.61 -14.53
N ASN A 208 -2.46 3.70 -15.85
CA ASN A 208 -3.47 4.58 -16.43
C ASN A 208 -4.87 4.25 -15.91
N ARG A 209 -5.21 2.95 -15.84
CA ARG A 209 -6.50 2.49 -15.32
C ARG A 209 -6.68 2.83 -13.84
N LEU A 210 -5.68 2.55 -13.00
CA LEU A 210 -5.72 2.82 -11.56
C LEU A 210 -5.94 4.31 -11.26
N PHE A 211 -5.19 5.18 -11.92
CA PHE A 211 -5.34 6.62 -11.72
C PHE A 211 -6.65 7.17 -12.27
N ALA A 212 -7.14 6.64 -13.40
CA ALA A 212 -8.46 6.99 -13.91
C ALA A 212 -9.58 6.57 -12.93
N MET A 213 -9.50 5.36 -12.39
CA MET A 213 -10.42 4.85 -11.37
C MET A 213 -10.37 5.69 -10.10
N ALA A 214 -9.18 5.95 -9.55
CA ALA A 214 -9.00 6.75 -8.34
C ALA A 214 -9.62 8.15 -8.47
N ARG A 215 -9.48 8.80 -9.63
CA ARG A 215 -10.12 10.10 -9.91
C ARG A 215 -11.64 9.99 -10.04
N SER A 216 -12.12 9.03 -10.83
CA SER A 216 -13.56 8.82 -11.06
C SER A 216 -14.29 8.54 -9.74
N ASP A 217 -13.69 7.74 -8.88
CA ASP A 217 -14.26 7.33 -7.60
C ASP A 217 -14.02 8.35 -6.48
N LYS A 218 -13.33 9.46 -6.77
CA LYS A 218 -12.93 10.48 -5.80
C LYS A 218 -12.22 9.86 -4.59
N ALA A 219 -11.34 8.89 -4.85
CA ALA A 219 -10.52 8.27 -3.82
C ALA A 219 -9.64 9.34 -3.16
N GLN A 220 -9.50 9.28 -1.84
CA GLN A 220 -8.61 10.18 -1.10
C GLN A 220 -7.15 9.76 -1.21
N ALA A 221 -6.90 8.49 -1.54
CA ALA A 221 -5.56 8.01 -1.79
C ALA A 221 -5.50 6.81 -2.75
N LEU A 222 -4.32 6.61 -3.34
CA LEU A 222 -3.89 5.44 -4.10
C LEU A 222 -2.60 4.89 -3.47
N VAL A 223 -2.59 3.62 -3.07
CA VAL A 223 -1.40 2.94 -2.55
C VAL A 223 -0.94 1.88 -3.54
N LEU A 224 0.32 1.94 -3.96
CA LEU A 224 0.94 1.02 -4.90
C LEU A 224 2.01 0.19 -4.19
N PHE A 225 1.91 -1.14 -4.31
CA PHE A 225 2.88 -2.09 -3.76
C PHE A 225 3.71 -2.72 -4.87
N SER A 226 5.02 -2.71 -4.71
CA SER A 226 5.98 -3.45 -5.53
C SER A 226 7.15 -3.93 -4.68
N GLU A 227 7.99 -4.82 -5.18
CA GLU A 227 9.25 -5.12 -4.48
C GLU A 227 10.29 -4.03 -4.77
N GLY A 228 10.52 -3.73 -6.06
CA GLY A 228 11.50 -2.75 -6.50
C GLY A 228 11.06 -1.33 -6.16
N ALA A 229 12.01 -0.54 -5.66
CA ALA A 229 11.79 0.87 -5.39
C ALA A 229 11.77 1.68 -6.68
N VAL A 230 10.58 2.14 -7.06
CA VAL A 230 10.43 3.04 -8.21
C VAL A 230 11.16 4.35 -7.97
N ARG A 231 11.26 4.82 -6.72
CA ARG A 231 11.92 6.05 -6.25
C ARG A 231 11.61 7.28 -7.11
N PRO A 232 10.66 8.15 -6.74
CA PRO A 232 10.44 9.42 -7.42
C PRO A 232 11.77 10.17 -7.67
N PHE A 233 12.00 10.78 -8.85
CA PHE A 233 13.33 11.33 -9.24
C PHE A 233 13.93 12.31 -8.24
N HIS A 234 13.13 12.91 -7.36
CA HIS A 234 13.59 13.83 -6.34
C HIS A 234 14.27 13.15 -5.15
N LEU A 235 14.08 11.84 -4.97
CA LEU A 235 14.79 11.02 -3.97
C LEU A 235 16.09 10.42 -4.55
N ASP A 236 16.25 10.41 -5.88
CA ASP A 236 17.42 9.88 -6.59
C ASP A 236 18.37 10.97 -7.15
N GLN A 237 18.17 12.26 -6.81
CA GLN A 237 19.15 13.28 -7.17
C GLN A 237 20.31 13.28 -6.18
N PRO A 238 21.53 12.85 -6.58
CA PRO A 238 22.71 13.15 -5.77
C PRO A 238 22.91 14.66 -5.75
N ALA A 239 22.71 15.30 -4.61
CA ALA A 239 23.02 16.70 -4.43
C ALA A 239 24.55 16.92 -4.50
N GLY A 240 24.98 18.01 -5.14
CA GLY A 240 26.35 18.54 -5.08
C GLY A 240 27.42 17.78 -5.89
N LEU A 241 28.69 17.94 -5.51
CA LEU A 241 29.87 17.41 -6.21
C LEU A 241 29.84 15.88 -6.45
N ARG A 242 29.05 15.12 -5.67
CA ARG A 242 28.86 13.67 -5.87
C ARG A 242 28.19 13.31 -7.19
N GLY A 243 27.32 14.17 -7.72
CA GLY A 243 26.70 13.98 -9.04
C GLY A 243 27.69 14.18 -10.20
N LEU A 244 28.67 15.09 -10.04
CA LEU A 244 29.70 15.36 -11.05
C LEU A 244 30.75 14.26 -11.16
N LEU A 245 31.01 13.54 -10.07
CA LEU A 245 32.10 12.54 -9.97
C LEU A 245 31.65 11.11 -10.33
N ARG A 246 30.36 10.86 -10.58
CA ARG A 246 29.86 9.51 -10.88
C ARG A 246 30.11 9.14 -12.35
N ARG A 247 31.33 8.64 -12.61
CA ARG A 247 31.81 8.03 -13.87
C ARG A 247 31.44 6.54 -14.02
N ALA A 248 30.43 6.05 -13.29
CA ALA A 248 29.94 4.68 -13.48
C ALA A 248 29.08 4.61 -14.75
N PRO A 249 29.12 3.53 -15.55
CA PRO A 249 28.16 3.33 -16.63
C PRO A 249 26.76 3.51 -16.05
N VAL A 250 25.94 4.38 -16.65
CA VAL A 250 24.53 4.46 -16.28
C VAL A 250 23.91 3.16 -16.78
N GLU A 251 23.78 2.16 -15.91
CA GLU A 251 22.85 1.07 -16.15
C GLU A 251 21.51 1.73 -16.51
N ARG A 252 20.93 1.32 -17.65
CA ARG A 252 19.62 1.86 -18.06
C ARG A 252 18.63 1.61 -16.94
N ASP A 253 17.98 2.68 -16.51
CA ASP A 253 17.04 2.66 -15.40
C ASP A 253 15.75 1.96 -15.83
N GLY A 254 15.59 0.71 -15.39
CA GLY A 254 14.44 -0.13 -15.72
C GLY A 254 13.14 0.39 -15.12
N PHE A 255 13.18 1.28 -14.13
CA PHE A 255 12.00 1.87 -13.49
C PHE A 255 11.61 3.22 -14.11
N GLU A 256 12.45 3.83 -14.94
CA GLU A 256 12.28 5.21 -15.43
C GLU A 256 10.89 5.45 -16.02
N ALA A 257 10.42 4.56 -16.90
CA ALA A 257 9.12 4.69 -17.56
C ALA A 257 7.96 4.67 -16.55
N ALA A 258 7.98 3.72 -15.61
CA ALA A 258 6.95 3.61 -14.57
C ALA A 258 6.99 4.84 -13.64
N ARG A 259 8.19 5.27 -13.24
CA ARG A 259 8.42 6.44 -12.38
C ARG A 259 7.86 7.71 -13.02
N ARG A 260 8.21 7.99 -14.29
CA ARG A 260 7.71 9.15 -15.04
C ARG A 260 6.19 9.15 -15.10
N GLN A 261 5.58 7.98 -15.38
CA GLN A 261 4.14 7.86 -15.48
C GLN A 261 3.44 8.10 -14.13
N ILE A 262 3.92 7.48 -13.05
CA ILE A 262 3.38 7.66 -11.69
C ILE A 262 3.41 9.14 -11.32
N GLN A 263 4.53 9.83 -11.52
CA GLN A 263 4.65 11.25 -11.21
C GLN A 263 3.70 12.12 -12.04
N ALA A 264 3.64 11.90 -13.36
CA ALA A 264 2.77 12.65 -14.24
C ALA A 264 1.28 12.47 -13.90
N GLN A 265 0.89 11.30 -13.44
CA GLN A 265 -0.48 11.01 -13.01
C GLN A 265 -0.76 11.52 -11.58
N ALA A 266 0.21 11.43 -10.67
CA ALA A 266 0.09 11.91 -9.30
C ALA A 266 -0.19 13.42 -9.25
N VAL A 267 0.47 14.23 -10.08
CA VAL A 267 0.20 15.68 -10.17
C VAL A 267 -1.26 15.99 -10.55
N LYS A 268 -1.93 15.08 -11.25
CA LYS A 268 -3.33 15.23 -11.70
C LYS A 268 -4.33 14.58 -10.75
N PHE A 269 -3.89 14.06 -9.62
CA PHE A 269 -4.72 13.38 -8.64
C PHE A 269 -4.75 14.19 -7.35
N ASP A 270 -5.95 14.61 -6.94
CA ASP A 270 -6.13 15.47 -5.75
C ASP A 270 -5.81 14.75 -4.43
N GLY A 271 -5.84 13.41 -4.45
CA GLY A 271 -5.51 12.56 -3.30
C GLY A 271 -4.02 12.30 -3.11
N LYS A 272 -3.69 11.52 -2.08
CA LYS A 272 -2.32 11.06 -1.80
C LYS A 272 -1.97 9.81 -2.60
N VAL A 273 -0.77 9.74 -3.13
CA VAL A 273 -0.20 8.52 -3.73
C VAL A 273 0.91 8.01 -2.83
N LEU A 274 0.78 6.80 -2.31
CA LEU A 274 1.81 6.16 -1.49
C LEU A 274 2.41 4.99 -2.26
N LEU A 275 3.71 5.02 -2.48
CA LEU A 275 4.48 3.92 -3.02
C LEU A 275 5.08 3.13 -1.86
N VAL A 276 4.85 1.83 -1.83
CA VAL A 276 5.36 0.92 -0.80
C VAL A 276 6.24 -0.12 -1.46
N ASP A 277 7.48 -0.25 -1.00
CA ASP A 277 8.46 -1.19 -1.56
C ASP A 277 9.33 -1.89 -0.51
N SER A 278 10.12 -2.87 -0.96
CA SER A 278 11.00 -3.70 -0.13
C SER A 278 12.46 -3.27 -0.17
N ASP A 279 12.76 -2.08 -0.68
CA ASP A 279 14.13 -1.58 -0.70
C ASP A 279 14.60 -1.23 0.71
N ALA A 280 15.91 -1.24 0.93
CA ALA A 280 16.47 -1.02 2.25
C ALA A 280 16.23 0.44 2.69
N PRO A 281 15.68 0.70 3.90
CA PRO A 281 15.44 2.05 4.41
C PRO A 281 16.72 2.81 4.83
N GLY A 282 17.88 2.51 4.22
CA GLY A 282 19.14 3.22 4.43
C GLY A 282 19.67 3.17 5.86
N GLY A 283 19.38 2.12 6.63
CA GLY A 283 19.81 1.98 8.03
C GLY A 283 18.89 2.62 9.06
N HIS A 284 17.79 3.24 8.63
CA HIS A 284 16.78 3.83 9.52
C HIS A 284 15.57 2.91 9.73
N LYS A 285 14.69 3.29 10.67
CA LYS A 285 13.35 2.67 10.76
C LYS A 285 12.54 3.06 9.51
N PRO A 286 11.69 2.16 8.98
CA PRO A 286 10.79 2.50 7.88
C PRO A 286 9.94 3.74 8.21
N GLN A 287 9.95 4.72 7.32
CA GLN A 287 9.19 5.96 7.44
C GLN A 287 8.70 6.39 6.06
N ILE A 288 7.65 7.20 6.02
CA ILE A 288 7.10 7.72 4.76
C ILE A 288 7.78 9.04 4.41
N ALA A 289 8.54 9.04 3.32
CA ALA A 289 9.13 10.24 2.75
C ALA A 289 8.14 10.88 1.75
N TRP A 290 7.55 12.02 2.12
CA TRP A 290 6.58 12.74 1.29
C TRP A 290 7.23 13.88 0.47
N LYS A 291 6.76 14.04 -0.76
CA LYS A 291 6.92 15.27 -1.55
C LYS A 291 5.60 15.63 -2.23
N GLY A 292 4.97 16.70 -1.77
CA GLY A 292 3.64 17.08 -2.24
C GLY A 292 2.60 16.02 -1.90
N ASN A 293 1.99 15.41 -2.92
CA ASN A 293 1.02 14.33 -2.76
C ASN A 293 1.60 12.93 -3.01
N LEU A 294 2.88 12.80 -3.36
CA LEU A 294 3.54 11.52 -3.61
C LEU A 294 4.47 11.15 -2.44
N GLY A 295 4.26 9.99 -1.84
CA GLY A 295 5.03 9.47 -0.72
C GLY A 295 5.66 8.12 -1.05
N GLN A 296 6.77 7.81 -0.39
CA GLN A 296 7.48 6.54 -0.52
C GLN A 296 7.70 5.94 0.87
N LEU A 297 7.37 4.66 1.03
CA LEU A 297 7.66 3.84 2.20
C LEU A 297 8.45 2.60 1.78
N SER A 298 9.73 2.56 2.15
CA SER A 298 10.58 1.38 1.92
C SER A 298 10.67 0.57 3.22
N VAL A 299 10.16 -0.66 3.20
CA VAL A 299 10.07 -1.51 4.39
C VAL A 299 11.29 -2.43 4.56
N GLY A 300 12.14 -2.52 3.55
CA GLY A 300 13.26 -3.45 3.51
C GLY A 300 12.74 -4.87 3.65
N THR A 301 13.31 -5.61 4.59
CA THR A 301 12.81 -6.93 4.96
C THR A 301 11.72 -6.86 6.04
N LYS A 302 11.51 -5.74 6.74
CA LYS A 302 10.70 -5.66 7.97
C LYS A 302 9.19 -5.85 7.74
N ALA A 303 8.49 -6.26 8.79
CA ALA A 303 7.03 -6.17 8.86
C ALA A 303 6.66 -4.81 9.50
N VAL A 304 5.76 -4.07 8.86
CA VAL A 304 5.28 -2.78 9.34
C VAL A 304 3.77 -2.70 9.17
N GLU A 305 3.12 -1.93 10.04
CA GLU A 305 1.72 -1.59 9.89
C GLU A 305 1.58 -0.11 9.55
N VAL A 306 0.55 0.23 8.79
CA VAL A 306 0.28 1.60 8.37
C VAL A 306 -1.14 1.96 8.77
N ASN A 307 -1.25 2.92 9.67
CA ASN A 307 -2.52 3.55 10.02
C ASN A 307 -2.94 4.49 8.88
N VAL A 308 -4.18 4.35 8.44
CA VAL A 308 -4.79 5.21 7.44
C VAL A 308 -5.87 6.04 8.11
N MET A 309 -5.74 7.36 8.03
CA MET A 309 -6.73 8.32 8.51
C MET A 309 -7.36 9.02 7.32
N LEU A 310 -8.67 8.87 7.16
CA LEU A 310 -9.46 9.56 6.14
C LEU A 310 -10.18 10.78 6.75
N GLY A 311 -10.37 11.82 5.95
CA GLY A 311 -10.95 13.07 6.42
C GLY A 311 -10.91 14.15 5.35
N LYS A 312 -10.52 15.38 5.72
CA LYS A 312 -10.29 16.45 4.74
C LYS A 312 -9.14 16.09 3.79
N ASN A 313 -8.08 15.49 4.33
CA ASN A 313 -6.96 14.93 3.60
C ASN A 313 -6.62 13.55 4.16
N ALA A 314 -6.30 12.59 3.30
CA ALA A 314 -5.78 11.30 3.75
C ALA A 314 -4.40 11.49 4.40
N ALA A 315 -4.17 10.81 5.52
CA ALA A 315 -2.90 10.76 6.23
C ALA A 315 -2.50 9.31 6.53
N PHE A 316 -1.19 9.07 6.49
CA PHE A 316 -0.60 7.74 6.68
C PHE A 316 0.48 7.83 7.75
N THR A 317 0.44 6.92 8.71
CA THR A 317 1.44 6.83 9.78
C THR A 317 1.93 5.40 9.91
N VAL A 318 3.25 5.21 9.83
CA VAL A 318 3.88 3.90 10.05
C VAL A 318 3.92 3.63 11.54
N VAL A 319 3.49 2.43 11.93
CA VAL A 319 3.70 1.88 13.25
C VAL A 319 4.49 0.58 13.12
N ASP A 320 5.38 0.33 14.06
CA ASP A 320 6.07 -0.95 14.12
C ASP A 320 4.99 -2.04 14.33
N ALA A 321 5.03 -3.11 13.52
CA ALA A 321 4.21 -4.28 13.79
C ALA A 321 4.59 -4.80 15.19
N LYS A 322 3.61 -5.22 15.99
CA LYS A 322 3.91 -5.78 17.32
C LYS A 322 4.86 -6.95 17.13
N GLN A 323 6.00 -6.91 17.83
CA GLN A 323 6.97 -8.01 17.87
C GLN A 323 6.57 -9.04 18.91
#